data_AF-A0A9D2AGH1-F1
#
_entry.id   AF-A0A9D2AGH1-F1
#
_cell.length_a   1.000
_cell.length_b   1.000
_cell.length_c   1.000
_cell.angle_alpha   90.00
_cell.angle_beta   90.00
_cell.angle_gamma   90.00
#
_symmetry.space_group_name_H-M   'P 1'
#
loop_
_entity.id
_entity.type
_entity.pdbx_description
1 polymer ?
#
loop_
_entity_poly.entity_id
_entity_poly.type
_entity_poly.pdbx_seq_one_letter_code
_entity_poly.pdbx_strand_id
1 'polypeptide(L)'
;MASFFSGGVDAFTTLIRHHEEKPILLTLRGSDIKLSDEAGWQVVHQHTLETAEQFNLPEPVFITSNFRTFLREGELTNLVKASGDNYWHGYQCGIGLIGHAAPIGYARRLKTVYIASSNTANVKVICASGPTIDNKVQWTPTSIVHDAYEWDRQQKSWLLSSMLTAPEPIRS
;
A
#
# COMPACT_ATOMS: atom_id res chain seq x y z
N MET A 1 -10.76 9.55 0.14
CA MET A 1 -9.93 8.54 0.84
C MET A 1 -8.57 8.47 0.17
N ALA A 2 -7.67 7.62 0.64
CA ALA A 2 -6.45 7.29 -0.10
C ALA A 2 -6.10 5.81 0.02
N SER A 3 -5.30 5.29 -0.90
CA SER A 3 -4.80 3.91 -0.87
C SER A 3 -3.31 3.92 -1.17
N PHE A 4 -2.53 3.20 -0.36
CA PHE A 4 -1.18 2.86 -0.78
C PHE A 4 -1.25 2.04 -2.07
N PHE A 5 -0.41 2.40 -3.04
CA PHE A 5 -0.45 1.83 -4.38
C PHE A 5 0.96 1.57 -4.88
N SER A 6 1.22 0.33 -5.27
CA SER A 6 2.51 -0.13 -5.83
C SER A 6 2.38 -0.77 -7.21
N GLY A 7 1.16 -0.86 -7.76
CA GLY A 7 0.88 -1.56 -9.03
C GLY A 7 0.81 -3.10 -8.91
N GLY A 8 0.99 -3.66 -7.71
CA GLY A 8 0.84 -5.11 -7.50
C GLY A 8 -0.61 -5.57 -7.41
N VAL A 9 -0.83 -6.89 -7.49
CA VAL A 9 -2.16 -7.53 -7.39
C VAL A 9 -2.92 -7.11 -6.13
N ASP A 10 -2.24 -7.02 -4.99
CA ASP A 10 -2.86 -6.63 -3.71
C ASP A 10 -3.31 -5.16 -3.73
N ALA A 11 -2.47 -4.27 -4.28
CA ALA A 11 -2.81 -2.85 -4.43
C ALA A 11 -3.99 -2.65 -5.40
N PHE A 12 -4.02 -3.37 -6.52
CA PHE A 12 -5.15 -3.35 -7.45
C PHE A 12 -6.43 -3.92 -6.83
N THR A 13 -6.33 -4.99 -6.03
CA THR A 13 -7.49 -5.54 -5.32
C THR A 13 -8.14 -4.47 -4.44
N THR A 14 -7.33 -3.76 -3.65
CA THR A 14 -7.80 -2.67 -2.77
C THR A 14 -8.39 -1.52 -3.59
N LEU A 15 -7.70 -1.10 -4.65
CA LEU A 15 -8.20 -0.06 -5.54
C LEU A 15 -9.57 -0.42 -6.11
N ILE A 16 -9.72 -1.62 -6.67
CA ILE A 16 -10.96 -2.10 -7.28
C ILE A 16 -12.11 -2.11 -6.27
N ARG A 17 -11.88 -2.63 -5.07
CA ARG A 17 -12.89 -2.70 -4.00
C ARG A 17 -13.38 -1.33 -3.56
N HIS A 18 -12.51 -0.32 -3.65
CA HIS A 18 -12.78 1.03 -3.16
C HIS A 18 -12.82 2.10 -4.26
N HIS A 19 -12.90 1.72 -5.54
CA HIS A 19 -12.75 2.66 -6.65
C HIS A 19 -13.84 3.74 -6.66
N GLU A 20 -15.07 3.40 -6.24
CA GLU A 20 -16.20 4.33 -6.13
C GLU A 20 -15.94 5.46 -5.11
N GLU A 21 -15.10 5.21 -4.09
CA GLU A 21 -14.69 6.22 -3.12
C GLU A 21 -13.67 7.22 -3.68
N LYS A 22 -13.22 7.01 -4.92
CA LYS A 22 -12.21 7.78 -5.64
C LYS A 22 -10.96 8.05 -4.78
N PRO A 23 -10.27 7.00 -4.30
CA PRO A 23 -9.12 7.16 -3.43
C PRO A 23 -7.96 7.84 -4.17
N ILE A 24 -7.23 8.70 -3.47
CA ILE A 24 -5.93 9.20 -3.92
C ILE A 24 -4.93 8.04 -3.85
N LEU A 25 -4.21 7.77 -4.94
CA LEU A 25 -3.13 6.78 -4.93
C LEU A 25 -1.90 7.36 -4.22
N LEU A 26 -1.41 6.68 -3.19
CA LEU A 26 -0.19 7.03 -2.47
C LEU A 26 0.92 6.06 -2.85
N THR A 27 1.95 6.54 -3.54
CA THR A 27 3.07 5.70 -3.98
C THR A 27 4.35 6.14 -3.27
N LEU A 28 5.01 5.21 -2.56
CA LEU A 28 6.20 5.49 -1.76
C LEU A 28 7.49 4.99 -2.45
N ARG A 29 8.35 5.94 -2.83
CA ARG A 29 9.72 5.69 -3.25
C ARG A 29 10.65 5.61 -2.03
N GLY A 30 11.51 4.60 -2.01
CA GLY A 30 12.43 4.33 -0.91
C GLY A 30 11.99 3.19 0.03
N SER A 31 10.85 2.53 -0.27
CA SER A 31 10.51 1.22 0.31
C SER A 31 10.99 0.10 -0.61
N ASP A 32 10.16 -0.27 -1.59
CA ASP A 32 10.41 -1.39 -2.50
C ASP A 32 11.31 -0.96 -3.66
N ILE A 33 11.16 0.30 -4.09
CA ILE A 33 12.01 0.94 -5.11
C ILE A 33 13.08 1.73 -4.38
N LYS A 34 14.35 1.40 -4.66
CA LYS A 34 15.50 2.10 -4.07
C LYS A 34 15.54 3.55 -4.55
N LEU A 35 16.06 4.44 -3.71
CA LEU A 35 16.26 5.85 -4.08
C LEU A 35 17.26 6.05 -5.22
N SER A 36 18.12 5.06 -5.49
CA SER A 36 19.06 5.05 -6.60
C SER A 36 18.52 4.39 -7.87
N ASP A 37 17.31 3.82 -7.82
CA ASP A 37 16.68 3.14 -8.94
C ASP A 37 15.73 4.08 -9.68
N GLU A 38 16.34 4.93 -10.51
CA GLU A 38 15.66 6.00 -11.21
C GLU A 38 14.78 5.44 -12.32
N ALA A 39 15.28 4.43 -13.03
CA ALA A 39 14.55 3.77 -14.11
C ALA A 39 13.31 3.02 -13.56
N GLY A 40 13.48 2.23 -12.49
CA GLY A 40 12.38 1.57 -11.82
C GLY A 40 11.36 2.56 -11.27
N TRP A 41 11.82 3.69 -10.72
CA TRP A 41 10.93 4.75 -10.28
C TRP A 41 10.11 5.36 -11.41
N GLN A 42 10.71 5.66 -12.57
CA GLN A 42 9.96 6.21 -13.70
C GLN A 42 8.86 5.27 -14.17
N VAL A 43 9.11 3.96 -14.22
CA VAL A 43 8.11 2.96 -14.58
C VAL A 43 6.92 3.00 -13.60
N VAL A 44 7.20 2.96 -12.29
CA VAL A 44 6.12 2.95 -11.28
C VAL A 44 5.39 4.28 -11.22
N HIS A 45 6.09 5.40 -11.36
CA HIS A 45 5.50 6.73 -11.41
C HIS A 45 4.53 6.85 -12.59
N GLN A 46 4.98 6.52 -13.79
CA GLN A 46 4.17 6.57 -15.01
C GLN A 46 2.96 5.62 -14.91
N HIS A 47 3.18 4.39 -14.46
CA HIS A 47 2.09 3.43 -14.29
C HIS A 47 1.03 3.89 -13.27
N THR A 48 1.45 4.57 -12.20
CA THR A 48 0.52 5.14 -11.20
C THR A 48 -0.34 6.24 -11.82
N LEU A 49 0.26 7.12 -12.63
CA LEU A 49 -0.46 8.18 -13.34
C LEU A 49 -1.49 7.59 -14.31
N GLU A 50 -1.06 6.64 -15.15
CA GLU A 50 -1.94 5.95 -16.10
C GLU A 50 -3.09 5.23 -15.40
N THR A 51 -2.81 4.57 -14.27
CA THR A 51 -3.86 3.90 -13.47
C THR A 51 -4.86 4.92 -12.92
N ALA A 52 -4.38 6.06 -12.41
CA ALA A 52 -5.26 7.10 -11.90
C ALA A 52 -6.17 7.67 -13.00
N GLU A 53 -5.62 7.87 -14.21
CA GLU A 53 -6.39 8.30 -15.37
C GLU A 53 -7.44 7.26 -15.77
N GLN A 54 -7.04 5.98 -15.92
CA GLN A 54 -7.92 4.88 -16.30
C GLN A 54 -9.10 4.69 -15.35
N PHE A 55 -8.88 4.85 -14.04
CA PHE A 55 -9.90 4.72 -13.01
C PHE A 55 -10.60 6.06 -12.67
N ASN A 56 -10.31 7.14 -13.39
CA ASN A 56 -10.86 8.49 -13.17
C ASN A 56 -10.71 8.95 -11.69
N LEU A 57 -9.50 8.76 -11.16
CA LEU A 57 -9.12 9.09 -9.78
C LEU A 57 -8.51 10.49 -9.69
N PRO A 58 -8.46 11.09 -8.48
CA PRO A 58 -7.71 12.32 -8.27
C PRO A 58 -6.21 12.14 -8.51
N GLU A 59 -5.51 13.28 -8.68
CA GLU A 59 -4.05 13.32 -8.84
C GLU A 59 -3.32 12.50 -7.75
N PRO A 60 -2.50 11.51 -8.14
CA PRO A 60 -1.70 10.72 -7.21
C PRO A 60 -0.76 11.56 -6.33
N VAL A 61 -0.33 10.97 -5.21
CA VAL A 61 0.70 11.55 -4.35
C VAL A 61 1.89 10.62 -4.30
N PHE A 62 3.03 11.14 -4.74
CA PHE A 62 4.31 10.46 -4.68
C PHE A 62 5.09 10.92 -3.46
N ILE A 63 5.49 9.97 -2.63
CA ILE A 63 6.25 10.20 -1.41
C ILE A 63 7.66 9.67 -1.65
N THR A 64 8.69 10.46 -1.37
CA THR A 64 10.08 10.00 -1.43
C THR A 64 10.70 10.08 -0.04
N SER A 65 11.26 8.98 0.44
CA SER A 65 11.82 8.91 1.79
C SER A 65 13.00 7.95 1.85
N ASN A 66 14.02 8.29 2.63
CA ASN A 66 15.15 7.41 2.94
C ASN A 66 14.95 6.62 4.24
N PHE A 67 13.72 6.52 4.77
CA PHE A 67 13.43 5.95 6.09
C PHE A 67 14.05 4.57 6.36
N ARG A 68 14.20 3.71 5.34
CA ARG A 68 14.86 2.41 5.47
C ARG A 68 16.37 2.52 5.71
N THR A 69 17.03 3.47 5.06
CA THR A 69 18.48 3.68 5.23
C THR A 69 18.82 4.61 6.39
N PHE A 70 17.98 5.61 6.66
CA PHE A 70 18.11 6.52 7.81
C PHE A 70 18.18 5.75 9.13
N LEU A 71 17.34 4.73 9.30
CA LEU A 71 17.30 3.90 10.51
C LEU A 71 18.43 2.86 10.59
N ARG A 72 19.27 2.73 9.55
CA ARG A 72 20.28 1.67 9.45
C ARG A 72 19.66 0.30 9.69
N GLU A 73 18.65 -0.06 8.90
CA GLU A 73 17.87 -1.31 9.01
C GLU A 73 18.73 -2.58 9.22
N GLY A 74 19.91 -2.63 8.58
CA GLY A 74 20.85 -3.75 8.76
C GLY A 74 21.39 -3.88 10.19
N GLU A 75 21.72 -2.76 10.84
CA GLU A 75 22.16 -2.76 12.24
C GLU A 75 21.01 -3.12 13.19
N LEU A 76 19.81 -2.60 12.92
CA LEU A 76 18.62 -2.96 13.70
C LEU A 76 18.29 -4.44 13.53
N THR A 77 18.43 -4.98 12.32
CA THR A 77 18.29 -6.42 12.05
C THR A 77 19.30 -7.23 12.85
N ASN A 78 20.54 -6.76 12.98
CA ASN A 78 21.55 -7.41 13.83
C ASN A 78 21.13 -7.46 15.30
N LEU A 79 20.49 -6.40 15.83
CA LEU A 79 20.01 -6.32 17.22
C LEU A 79 18.84 -7.27 17.49
N VAL A 80 17.97 -7.50 16.51
CA VAL A 80 16.80 -8.38 16.66
C VAL A 80 17.00 -9.80 16.14
N LYS A 81 18.22 -10.19 15.73
CA LYS A 81 18.53 -11.54 15.22
C LYS A 81 17.98 -12.68 16.07
N ALA A 82 17.98 -12.53 17.39
CA ALA A 82 17.48 -13.53 18.32
C ALA A 82 15.97 -13.81 18.18
N SER A 83 15.19 -12.91 17.56
CA SER A 83 13.77 -13.14 17.28
C SER A 83 13.53 -14.07 16.10
N GLY A 84 14.56 -14.44 15.33
CA GLY A 84 14.44 -15.27 14.12
C GLY A 84 13.83 -14.54 12.92
N ASP A 85 13.78 -13.21 12.96
CA ASP A 85 13.23 -12.35 11.91
C ASP A 85 14.13 -11.12 11.69
N ASN A 86 13.84 -10.32 10.67
CA ASN A 86 14.53 -9.06 10.39
C ASN A 86 13.72 -7.85 10.85
N TYR A 87 14.39 -6.70 11.00
CA TYR A 87 13.76 -5.49 11.54
C TYR A 87 12.61 -4.99 10.65
N TRP A 88 12.79 -5.04 9.33
CA TRP A 88 11.77 -4.61 8.38
C TRP A 88 10.50 -5.45 8.49
N HIS A 89 10.62 -6.76 8.30
CA HIS A 89 9.48 -7.67 8.30
C HIS A 89 8.83 -7.80 9.68
N GLY A 90 9.64 -7.97 10.74
CA GLY A 90 9.13 -8.28 12.08
C GLY A 90 8.65 -7.07 12.88
N TYR A 91 9.13 -5.85 12.57
CA TYR A 91 8.94 -4.69 13.44
C TYR A 91 8.50 -3.40 12.75
N GLN A 92 8.79 -3.21 11.46
CA GLN A 92 8.63 -1.89 10.83
C GLN A 92 7.65 -1.83 9.64
N CYS A 93 7.58 -2.84 8.77
CA CYS A 93 7.06 -2.69 7.41
C CYS A 93 5.71 -1.95 7.31
N GLY A 94 4.69 -2.35 8.07
CA GLY A 94 3.38 -1.71 8.07
C GLY A 94 3.42 -0.26 8.58
N ILE A 95 3.86 -0.08 9.82
CA ILE A 95 3.88 1.25 10.47
C ILE A 95 4.82 2.23 9.77
N GLY A 96 5.91 1.73 9.18
CA GLY A 96 6.86 2.47 8.38
C GLY A 96 6.21 3.06 7.14
N LEU A 97 5.38 2.28 6.42
CA LEU A 97 4.60 2.81 5.29
C LEU A 97 3.53 3.78 5.78
N ILE A 98 2.69 3.33 6.72
CA ILE A 98 1.55 4.07 7.27
C ILE A 98 1.95 5.46 7.78
N GLY A 99 3.09 5.57 8.48
CA GLY A 99 3.56 6.85 9.04
C GLY A 99 3.75 7.94 7.98
N HIS A 100 4.09 7.58 6.74
CA HIS A 100 4.25 8.54 5.64
C HIS A 100 2.90 9.08 5.14
N ALA A 101 1.79 8.38 5.36
CA ALA A 101 0.47 8.89 5.03
C ALA A 101 -0.03 9.94 6.04
N ALA A 102 0.55 10.04 7.23
CA ALA A 102 0.03 10.93 8.27
C ALA A 102 0.03 12.43 7.90
N PRO A 103 1.13 13.01 7.38
CA PRO A 103 1.13 14.40 6.93
C PRO A 103 0.12 14.66 5.80
N ILE A 104 -0.03 13.69 4.90
CA ILE A 104 -0.96 13.77 3.76
C ILE A 104 -2.40 13.67 4.24
N GLY A 105 -2.67 12.75 5.17
CA GLY A 105 -3.96 12.55 5.80
C GLY A 105 -4.46 13.80 6.49
N TYR A 106 -3.58 14.48 7.21
CA TYR A 106 -3.89 15.78 7.82
C TYR A 106 -4.12 16.87 6.76
N ALA A 107 -3.18 17.05 5.83
CA ALA A 107 -3.23 18.12 4.83
C ALA A 107 -4.45 18.02 3.89
N ARG A 108 -4.84 16.80 3.50
CA ARG A 108 -5.97 16.52 2.60
C ARG A 108 -7.25 16.10 3.35
N ARG A 109 -7.25 16.15 4.68
CA ARG A 109 -8.38 15.73 5.55
C ARG A 109 -8.91 14.34 5.21
N LEU A 110 -8.01 13.40 4.95
CA LEU A 110 -8.37 12.02 4.60
C LEU A 110 -8.96 11.34 5.83
N LYS A 111 -10.15 10.74 5.69
CA LYS A 111 -10.78 9.96 6.76
C LYS A 111 -10.24 8.53 6.83
N THR A 112 -9.86 7.96 5.68
CA THR A 112 -9.37 6.58 5.57
C THR A 112 -8.15 6.52 4.65
N VAL A 113 -7.14 5.77 5.07
CA VAL A 113 -6.02 5.33 4.23
C VAL A 113 -6.00 3.81 4.21
N TYR A 114 -6.11 3.23 3.03
CA TYR A 114 -6.04 1.79 2.83
C TYR A 114 -4.59 1.32 2.64
N ILE A 115 -4.25 0.21 3.26
CA ILE A 115 -3.03 -0.57 3.00
C ILE A 115 -3.44 -1.99 2.60
N ALA A 116 -2.96 -2.44 1.44
CA ALA A 116 -3.37 -3.73 0.91
C ALA A 116 -2.72 -4.88 1.68
N SER A 117 -3.51 -5.91 2.01
CA SER A 117 -2.96 -7.13 2.59
C SER A 117 -2.20 -7.95 1.56
N SER A 118 -0.96 -8.33 1.86
CA SER A 118 -0.22 -9.36 1.09
C SER A 118 -0.54 -10.78 1.54
N ASN A 119 -0.98 -10.95 2.79
CA ASN A 119 -1.24 -12.24 3.43
C ASN A 119 -2.75 -12.47 3.59
N THR A 120 -3.13 -13.65 4.07
CA THR A 120 -4.52 -13.94 4.41
C THR A 120 -4.67 -14.48 5.81
N ALA A 121 -5.90 -14.43 6.33
CA ALA A 121 -6.26 -15.10 7.59
C ALA A 121 -5.89 -16.60 7.64
N ASN A 122 -5.84 -17.26 6.47
CA ASN A 122 -5.51 -18.68 6.36
C ASN A 122 -4.00 -18.96 6.44
N VAL A 123 -3.15 -17.93 6.29
CA VAL A 123 -1.70 -18.03 6.44
C VAL A 123 -1.27 -17.20 7.65
N LYS A 124 -0.90 -17.87 8.74
CA LYS A 124 -0.36 -17.20 9.93
C LYS A 124 1.07 -16.72 9.66
N VAL A 125 1.20 -15.61 8.96
CA VAL A 125 2.44 -14.84 8.89
C VAL A 125 2.42 -13.83 10.05
N ILE A 126 3.40 -13.95 10.94
CA ILE A 126 3.63 -12.93 11.96
C ILE A 126 4.60 -11.93 11.34
N CYS A 127 4.11 -10.73 11.05
CA CYS A 127 4.92 -9.61 10.59
C CYS A 127 4.36 -8.30 11.17
N ALA A 128 5.09 -7.19 10.98
CA ALA A 128 4.71 -5.87 11.46
C ALA A 128 3.64 -5.17 10.61
N SER A 129 2.88 -5.92 9.82
CA SER A 129 1.73 -5.42 9.07
C SER A 129 0.61 -6.45 9.08
N GLY A 130 -0.57 -6.02 9.47
CA GLY A 130 -1.75 -6.88 9.57
C GLY A 130 -2.89 -6.18 10.30
N PRO A 131 -4.12 -6.69 10.21
CA PRO A 131 -5.30 -6.01 10.76
C PRO A 131 -5.24 -5.75 12.27
N THR A 132 -4.51 -6.57 13.03
CA THR A 132 -4.36 -6.40 14.48
C THR A 132 -3.43 -5.25 14.87
N ILE A 133 -2.57 -4.79 13.95
CA ILE A 133 -1.61 -3.71 14.13
C ILE A 133 -2.10 -2.48 13.37
N ASP A 134 -2.24 -2.61 12.05
CA ASP A 134 -2.46 -1.49 11.14
C ASP A 134 -3.80 -0.81 11.42
N ASN A 135 -4.88 -1.55 11.65
CA ASN A 135 -6.21 -0.99 11.95
C ASN A 135 -6.27 -0.29 13.32
N LYS A 136 -5.23 -0.39 14.16
CA LYS A 136 -5.13 0.34 15.42
C LYS A 136 -4.42 1.68 15.26
N VAL A 137 -3.80 1.93 14.11
CA VAL A 137 -3.15 3.20 13.82
C VAL A 137 -4.20 4.20 13.34
N GLN A 138 -4.26 5.34 14.03
CA GLN A 138 -5.17 6.43 13.75
C GLN A 138 -4.54 7.77 14.16
N TRP A 139 -4.90 8.82 13.46
CA TRP A 139 -4.58 10.20 13.82
C TRP A 139 -5.70 11.10 13.31
N THR A 140 -6.00 12.21 13.95
CA THR A 140 -7.19 13.00 13.57
C THR A 140 -7.02 13.65 12.18
N PRO A 141 -7.91 13.42 11.17
CA PRO A 141 -9.16 12.63 11.18
C PRO A 141 -9.08 11.25 10.48
N THR A 142 -7.88 10.72 10.21
CA THR A 142 -7.59 9.50 9.46
C THR A 142 -7.56 8.23 10.33
N SER A 143 -8.21 7.17 9.85
CA SER A 143 -8.03 5.78 10.31
C SER A 143 -7.37 4.95 9.22
N ILE A 144 -6.59 3.94 9.62
CA ILE A 144 -5.98 2.99 8.69
C ILE A 144 -6.86 1.75 8.56
N VAL A 145 -6.97 1.24 7.33
CA VAL A 145 -7.67 -0.02 7.03
C VAL A 145 -6.73 -0.94 6.25
N HIS A 146 -6.42 -2.08 6.84
CA HIS A 146 -5.70 -3.18 6.22
C HIS A 146 -6.67 -4.03 5.41
N ASP A 147 -6.73 -3.79 4.09
CA ASP A 147 -7.80 -4.27 3.23
C ASP A 147 -7.52 -5.67 2.63
N ALA A 148 -8.60 -6.39 2.34
CA ALA A 148 -8.61 -7.70 1.67
C ALA A 148 -7.77 -8.79 2.37
N TYR A 149 -7.67 -8.74 3.71
CA TYR A 149 -7.02 -9.78 4.52
C TYR A 149 -7.78 -11.10 4.51
N GLU A 150 -9.08 -11.04 4.22
CA GLU A 150 -9.98 -12.17 4.10
C GLU A 150 -9.87 -12.90 2.75
N TRP A 151 -9.14 -12.34 1.77
CA TRP A 151 -9.03 -12.89 0.41
C TRP A 151 -7.67 -13.48 0.11
N ASP A 152 -7.65 -14.70 -0.41
CA ASP A 152 -6.45 -15.34 -0.91
C ASP A 152 -5.98 -14.84 -2.27
N ARG A 153 -4.77 -15.28 -2.64
CA ARG A 153 -4.13 -14.88 -3.89
C ARG A 153 -4.99 -15.23 -5.11
N GLN A 154 -5.69 -16.36 -5.08
CA GLN A 154 -6.53 -16.80 -6.20
C GLN A 154 -7.78 -15.92 -6.32
N GLN A 155 -8.44 -15.61 -5.21
CA GLN A 155 -9.59 -14.70 -5.17
C GLN A 155 -9.22 -13.30 -5.69
N LYS A 156 -8.07 -12.78 -5.25
CA LYS A 156 -7.54 -11.49 -5.73
C LYS A 156 -7.25 -11.51 -7.23
N SER A 157 -6.56 -12.54 -7.72
CA SER A 157 -6.30 -12.70 -9.16
C SER A 157 -7.58 -12.85 -9.97
N TRP A 158 -8.58 -13.55 -9.45
CA TRP A 158 -9.88 -13.73 -10.11
C TRP A 158 -10.64 -12.40 -10.24
N LEU A 159 -10.65 -11.57 -9.18
CA LEU A 159 -11.22 -10.23 -9.24
C LEU A 159 -10.61 -9.41 -10.39
N LEU A 160 -9.27 -9.37 -10.48
CA LEU A 160 -8.59 -8.62 -11.53
C LEU A 160 -8.93 -9.16 -12.93
N SER A 161 -8.95 -10.49 -13.09
CA SER A 161 -9.35 -11.11 -14.36
C SER A 161 -10.78 -10.76 -14.76
N SER A 162 -11.70 -10.67 -13.79
CA SER A 162 -13.11 -10.38 -14.06
C SER A 162 -13.32 -8.98 -14.67
N MET A 163 -12.46 -8.02 -14.32
CA MET A 163 -12.48 -6.67 -14.90
C MET A 163 -12.06 -6.63 -16.36
N LEU A 164 -11.13 -7.49 -16.77
CA LEU A 164 -10.71 -7.59 -18.18
C LEU A 164 -11.81 -8.18 -19.07
N THR A 165 -12.72 -8.95 -18.48
CA THR A 165 -13.82 -9.63 -19.18
C THR A 165 -15.16 -8.90 -19.08
N ALA A 166 -15.23 -7.80 -18.30
CA ALA A 166 -16.46 -7.03 -18.17
C ALA A 166 -16.74 -6.29 -19.49
N PRO A 167 -17.95 -6.43 -20.07
CA PRO A 167 -18.30 -5.66 -21.26
C PRO A 167 -18.23 -4.16 -20.95
N GLU A 168 -17.68 -3.36 -21.88
CA GLU A 168 -17.63 -1.90 -21.70
C GLU A 168 -19.04 -1.38 -21.40
N PRO A 169 -19.19 -0.46 -20.42
CA PRO A 169 -20.47 0.19 -20.21
C PRO A 169 -20.85 0.94 -21.50
N ILE A 170 -22.04 0.62 -22.02
CA ILE A 170 -22.63 1.29 -23.17
C ILE A 170 -22.59 2.79 -22.91
N ARG A 171 -21.74 3.51 -23.66
CA ARG A 171 -21.69 4.97 -23.61
C ARG A 171 -23.05 5.48 -24.10
N SER A 172 -23.86 6.02 -23.18
CA SER A 172 -25.11 6.73 -23.47
C SER A 172 -24.84 8.16 -23.92
#